data_AF-A0A7V6NEN4-F1
#
_entry.id   AF-A0A7V6NEN4-F1
#
_cell.length_a   1.000
_cell.length_b   1.000
_cell.length_c   1.000
_cell.angle_alpha   90.00
_cell.angle_beta   90.00
_cell.angle_gamma   90.00
#
_symmetry.space_group_name_H-M   'P 1'
#
loop_
_entity.id
_entity.type
_entity.pdbx_description
1 polymer ?
#
loop_
_entity_poly.entity_id
_entity_poly.type
_entity_poly.pdbx_seq_one_letter_code
_entity_poly.pdbx_strand_id
1 'polypeptide(L)'
;MKTFLKYIISTALLAMLFVPTTVDAQRMPKKHKNAPDYTIVIVTNPLVENFDASEYPHLRFYYTPEEMPHFLDVLHQVRPIPPKEGMYGMVVDKEGTIAYTRAFSDGISRNQDNRDETNFHMLNVAAPKGRGDSRKLEDFLKDYVIRAKAAKKDNKKSYTPGQVPSYKGWDKGQIEGLELPDFDLVAQDGTETTIKEILGGNPGYIVFTQISEDGKTVSPLLWHIEHILYNYFPPRR
;
A
#
# COMPACT_ATOMS: atom_id res chain seq x y z
N MET A 1 -72.75 -12.80 40.77
CA MET A 1 -73.03 -12.78 39.32
C MET A 1 -73.20 -11.34 38.86
N LYS A 2 -72.27 -10.89 38.00
CA LYS A 2 -72.18 -9.65 37.20
C LYS A 2 -70.68 -9.34 37.09
N THR A 3 -70.04 -9.80 36.01
CA THR A 3 -69.54 -8.93 34.92
C THR A 3 -68.38 -8.04 35.37
N PHE A 4 -67.21 -7.96 34.73
CA PHE A 4 -66.90 -8.02 33.32
C PHE A 4 -65.38 -8.13 33.21
N LEU A 5 -64.92 -9.05 32.37
CA LEU A 5 -63.61 -9.04 31.72
C LEU A 5 -63.28 -7.63 31.20
N LYS A 6 -62.18 -7.03 31.65
CA LYS A 6 -61.42 -5.92 30.99
C LYS A 6 -60.17 -5.62 31.81
N TYR A 7 -59.09 -5.23 31.12
CA TYR A 7 -57.72 -4.98 31.62
C TYR A 7 -56.75 -6.17 31.55
N ILE A 8 -56.69 -6.82 30.40
CA ILE A 8 -55.39 -7.14 29.79
C ILE A 8 -55.32 -6.23 28.55
N ILE A 9 -54.13 -5.66 28.27
CA ILE A 9 -53.82 -4.57 27.32
C ILE A 9 -53.78 -3.20 28.00
N SER A 10 -52.61 -2.84 28.55
CA SER A 10 -51.94 -1.55 28.31
C SER A 10 -50.78 -1.33 29.30
N THR A 11 -49.69 -2.09 29.14
CA THR A 11 -48.35 -1.74 29.67
C THR A 11 -47.28 -2.26 28.73
N ALA A 12 -47.41 -1.91 27.45
CA ALA A 12 -46.36 -2.05 26.45
C ALA A 12 -46.20 -0.72 25.71
N LEU A 13 -46.02 0.37 26.45
CA LEU A 13 -45.69 1.68 25.87
C LEU A 13 -45.12 2.65 26.91
N LEU A 14 -44.04 2.29 27.60
CA LEU A 14 -43.24 3.28 28.34
C LEU A 14 -41.75 2.89 28.46
N ALA A 15 -41.22 2.21 27.43
CA ALA A 15 -39.79 1.90 27.31
C ALA A 15 -39.20 2.37 25.96
N MET A 16 -39.84 3.36 25.31
CA MET A 16 -39.41 3.91 24.01
C MET A 16 -39.08 5.41 24.06
N LEU A 17 -38.54 5.93 25.16
CA LEU A 17 -38.15 7.35 25.24
C LEU A 17 -36.79 7.60 25.91
N PHE A 18 -35.83 6.69 25.74
CA PHE A 18 -34.40 7.01 25.92
C PHE A 18 -33.56 6.20 24.92
N VAL A 19 -33.87 6.30 23.62
CA VAL A 19 -32.83 6.06 22.61
C VAL A 19 -32.18 7.42 22.41
N PRO A 20 -30.89 7.62 22.75
CA PRO A 20 -30.20 8.82 22.30
C PRO A 20 -30.19 8.81 20.77
N THR A 21 -31.07 9.59 20.16
CA THR A 21 -31.10 9.88 18.73
C THR A 21 -30.00 10.88 18.40
N THR A 22 -28.75 10.44 18.51
CA THR A 22 -27.59 10.98 17.78
C THR A 22 -26.51 9.90 17.78
N VAL A 23 -26.81 8.74 17.21
CA VAL A 23 -25.75 8.05 16.48
C VAL A 23 -25.79 8.73 15.12
N ASP A 24 -25.02 9.81 14.95
CA ASP A 24 -24.38 10.00 13.67
C ASP A 24 -23.82 8.63 13.34
N ALA A 25 -24.42 7.93 12.37
CA ALA A 25 -23.87 6.71 11.85
C ALA A 25 -22.53 7.12 11.27
N GLN A 26 -21.51 7.12 12.13
CA GLN A 26 -20.13 7.44 11.86
C GLN A 26 -19.83 6.52 10.68
N ARG A 27 -19.79 7.11 9.47
CA ARG A 27 -19.73 6.34 8.22
C ARG A 27 -18.54 5.41 8.38
N MET A 28 -18.80 4.11 8.52
CA MET A 28 -17.71 3.18 8.76
C MET A 28 -16.73 3.32 7.59
N PRO A 29 -15.44 3.55 7.85
CA PRO A 29 -14.44 3.60 6.79
C PRO A 29 -14.56 2.34 5.94
N LYS A 30 -14.50 2.50 4.61
CA LYS A 30 -14.58 1.38 3.67
C LYS A 30 -13.29 1.28 2.91
N LYS A 31 -12.81 0.07 2.70
CA LYS A 31 -11.72 -0.20 1.76
C LYS A 31 -12.06 0.33 0.36
N HIS A 32 -11.13 1.05 -0.27
CA HIS A 32 -11.26 1.51 -1.65
C HIS A 32 -11.41 0.29 -2.59
N LYS A 33 -12.31 0.37 -3.58
CA LYS A 33 -12.65 -0.75 -4.48
C LYS A 33 -11.46 -1.38 -5.21
N ASN A 34 -10.38 -0.61 -5.39
CA ASN A 34 -9.16 -1.04 -6.08
C ASN A 34 -7.96 -1.26 -5.14
N ALA A 35 -8.15 -1.20 -3.81
CA ALA A 35 -7.08 -1.50 -2.87
C ALA A 35 -6.82 -3.01 -2.80
N PRO A 36 -5.55 -3.48 -2.74
CA PRO A 36 -5.23 -4.86 -2.40
C PRO A 36 -5.78 -5.22 -1.01
N ASP A 37 -5.82 -6.49 -0.63
CA ASP A 37 -6.19 -6.87 0.75
C ASP A 37 -5.19 -6.38 1.80
N TYR A 38 -3.93 -6.27 1.41
CA TYR A 38 -2.85 -5.66 2.18
C TYR A 38 -1.80 -5.07 1.24
N THR A 39 -1.06 -4.08 1.71
CA THR A 39 0.09 -3.53 1.00
C THR A 39 1.35 -4.09 1.64
N ILE A 40 2.29 -4.56 0.82
CA ILE A 40 3.60 -5.02 1.29
C ILE A 40 4.48 -3.77 1.46
N VAL A 41 5.05 -3.58 2.63
CA VAL A 41 5.98 -2.47 2.92
C VAL A 41 7.36 -3.06 3.17
N ILE A 42 8.33 -2.65 2.37
CA ILE A 42 9.74 -3.02 2.50
C ILE A 42 10.50 -1.82 3.04
N VAL A 43 10.98 -1.95 4.27
CA VAL A 43 11.83 -0.97 4.94
C VAL A 43 13.27 -1.26 4.53
N THR A 44 13.93 -0.27 3.92
CA THR A 44 15.25 -0.41 3.29
C THR A 44 16.42 -0.03 4.20
N ASN A 45 16.15 0.03 5.50
CA ASN A 45 17.13 0.22 6.56
C ASN A 45 16.95 -0.91 7.59
N PRO A 46 17.94 -1.13 8.49
CA PRO A 46 17.89 -2.21 9.47
C PRO A 46 16.61 -2.22 10.32
N LEU A 47 16.28 -3.38 10.87
CA LEU A 47 15.11 -3.59 11.72
C LEU A 47 15.01 -2.52 12.80
N VAL A 48 13.84 -1.85 12.87
CA VAL A 48 13.58 -0.79 13.84
C VAL A 48 12.73 -1.34 14.97
N GLU A 49 13.36 -1.71 16.08
CA GLU A 49 12.71 -2.39 17.22
C GLU A 49 11.58 -1.58 17.87
N ASN A 50 11.66 -0.25 17.83
CA ASN A 50 10.69 0.64 18.46
C ASN A 50 9.51 1.04 17.55
N PHE A 51 9.44 0.48 16.32
CA PHE A 51 8.36 0.77 15.39
C PHE A 51 7.14 -0.12 15.65
N ASP A 52 5.99 0.50 15.97
CA ASP A 52 4.73 -0.21 16.16
C ASP A 52 3.96 -0.34 14.84
N ALA A 53 4.07 -1.49 14.18
CA ALA A 53 3.30 -1.77 12.96
C ALA A 53 1.80 -1.95 13.21
N SER A 54 1.35 -2.15 14.46
CA SER A 54 -0.07 -2.33 14.74
C SER A 54 -0.91 -1.09 14.46
N GLU A 55 -0.26 0.08 14.36
CA GLU A 55 -0.88 1.32 13.89
C GLU A 55 -1.31 1.28 12.41
N TYR A 56 -0.83 0.31 11.64
CA TYR A 56 -1.05 0.16 10.20
C TYR A 56 -1.57 -1.24 9.85
N PRO A 57 -2.82 -1.58 10.23
CA PRO A 57 -3.33 -2.95 10.14
C PRO A 57 -3.42 -3.53 8.72
N HIS A 58 -3.38 -2.70 7.68
CA HIS A 58 -3.40 -3.14 6.29
C HIS A 58 -2.03 -3.09 5.59
N LEU A 59 -0.98 -2.70 6.32
CA LEU A 59 0.39 -2.69 5.84
C LEU A 59 1.17 -3.84 6.48
N ARG A 60 1.81 -4.67 5.65
CA ARG A 60 2.67 -5.77 6.12
C ARG A 60 4.13 -5.40 5.95
N PHE A 61 4.82 -5.22 7.07
CA PHE A 61 6.19 -4.74 7.10
C PHE A 61 7.19 -5.88 7.02
N TYR A 62 8.18 -5.68 6.15
CA TYR A 62 9.37 -6.48 5.99
C TYR A 62 10.56 -5.55 5.87
N TYR A 63 11.74 -6.05 6.19
CA TYR A 63 12.98 -5.28 6.22
C TYR A 63 13.97 -5.92 5.26
N THR A 64 14.78 -5.10 4.61
CA THR A 64 15.99 -5.62 3.99
C THR A 64 16.95 -6.11 5.09
N PRO A 65 17.75 -7.16 4.83
CA PRO A 65 18.89 -7.46 5.69
C PRO A 65 19.87 -6.27 5.79
N GLU A 66 20.85 -6.37 6.70
CA GLU A 66 21.84 -5.31 6.94
C GLU A 66 22.52 -4.86 5.63
N GLU A 67 22.87 -5.83 4.79
CA GLU A 67 23.28 -5.59 3.41
C GLU A 67 22.04 -5.60 2.50
N MET A 68 21.81 -4.50 1.77
CA MET A 68 20.68 -4.42 0.85
C MET A 68 20.83 -5.50 -0.25
N PRO A 69 19.76 -6.27 -0.55
CA PRO A 69 19.83 -7.29 -1.58
C PRO A 69 20.31 -6.72 -2.92
N HIS A 70 21.21 -7.46 -3.60
CA HIS A 70 21.94 -6.95 -4.77
C HIS A 70 21.04 -6.30 -5.82
N PHE A 71 19.88 -6.88 -6.13
CA PHE A 71 18.95 -6.29 -7.11
C PHE A 71 18.50 -4.88 -6.70
N LEU A 72 18.14 -4.69 -5.43
CA LEU A 72 17.71 -3.41 -4.89
C LEU A 72 18.88 -2.43 -4.82
N ASP A 73 20.07 -2.89 -4.44
CA ASP A 73 21.28 -2.05 -4.40
C ASP A 73 21.62 -1.49 -5.79
N VAL A 74 21.77 -2.34 -6.81
CA VAL A 74 22.12 -1.87 -8.16
C VAL A 74 21.02 -1.01 -8.78
N LEU A 75 19.75 -1.25 -8.42
CA LEU A 75 18.64 -0.42 -8.83
C LEU A 75 18.68 0.95 -8.13
N HIS A 76 19.00 0.99 -6.83
CA HIS A 76 19.14 2.21 -6.03
C HIS A 76 20.18 3.15 -6.64
N GLN A 77 21.28 2.61 -7.18
CA GLN A 77 22.35 3.38 -7.82
C GLN A 77 21.88 4.17 -9.06
N VAL A 78 20.93 3.65 -9.84
CA VAL A 78 20.39 4.31 -11.04
C VAL A 78 19.07 5.04 -10.78
N ARG A 79 18.36 4.68 -9.72
CA ARG A 79 17.10 5.28 -9.29
C ARG A 79 16.90 5.02 -7.79
N PRO A 80 16.98 6.05 -6.93
CA PRO A 80 16.87 5.86 -5.48
C PRO A 80 15.60 5.12 -5.04
N ILE A 81 15.77 4.10 -4.20
CA ILE A 81 14.70 3.28 -3.61
C ILE A 81 14.95 3.16 -2.10
N PRO A 82 14.11 3.78 -1.25
CA PRO A 82 13.22 4.89 -1.58
C PRO A 82 14.01 6.18 -1.94
N PRO A 83 13.36 7.21 -2.48
CA PRO A 83 13.92 8.55 -2.48
C PRO A 83 14.10 9.08 -1.04
N LYS A 84 15.04 10.00 -0.83
CA LYS A 84 15.41 10.57 0.49
C LYS A 84 14.22 11.07 1.33
N GLU A 85 13.20 11.64 0.70
CA GLU A 85 12.00 12.14 1.36
C GLU A 85 10.77 11.61 0.62
N GLY A 86 10.48 10.33 0.80
CA GLY A 86 9.36 9.70 0.11
C GLY A 86 9.34 8.18 0.14
N MET A 87 8.64 7.63 -0.84
CA MET A 87 8.47 6.18 -1.00
C MET A 87 8.61 5.80 -2.47
N TYR A 88 8.87 4.53 -2.72
CA TYR A 88 8.84 3.95 -4.05
C TYR A 88 7.76 2.87 -4.11
N GLY A 89 6.77 3.01 -4.99
CA GLY A 89 5.74 2.01 -5.20
C GLY A 89 6.03 1.13 -6.41
N MET A 90 5.71 -0.15 -6.30
CA MET A 90 5.84 -1.16 -7.35
C MET A 90 4.58 -2.03 -7.39
N VAL A 91 4.00 -2.25 -8.56
CA VAL A 91 2.92 -3.24 -8.74
C VAL A 91 3.49 -4.43 -9.49
N VAL A 92 3.25 -5.62 -8.94
CA VAL A 92 3.64 -6.91 -9.52
C VAL A 92 2.37 -7.67 -9.86
N ASP A 93 2.31 -8.24 -11.05
CA ASP A 93 1.18 -9.05 -11.47
C ASP A 93 1.26 -10.49 -10.91
N LYS A 94 0.27 -11.32 -11.26
CA LYS A 94 0.20 -12.73 -10.85
C LYS A 94 1.31 -13.62 -11.44
N GLU A 95 2.03 -13.16 -12.46
CA GLU A 95 3.12 -13.90 -13.11
C GLU A 95 4.49 -13.45 -12.56
N GLY A 96 4.52 -12.56 -11.57
CA GLY A 96 5.74 -11.99 -11.02
C GLY A 96 6.35 -10.88 -11.89
N THR A 97 5.64 -10.37 -12.89
CA THR A 97 6.11 -9.30 -13.78
C THR A 97 5.82 -7.93 -13.17
N ILE A 98 6.81 -7.04 -13.18
CA ILE A 98 6.67 -5.66 -12.70
C ILE A 98 5.81 -4.87 -13.69
N ALA A 99 4.60 -4.48 -13.29
CA ALA A 99 3.64 -3.79 -14.12
C ALA A 99 3.74 -2.26 -14.03
N TYR A 100 4.27 -1.76 -12.91
CA TYR A 100 4.29 -0.33 -12.59
C TYR A 100 5.38 -0.03 -11.57
N THR A 101 6.06 1.11 -11.74
CA THR A 101 6.88 1.69 -10.67
C THR A 101 6.71 3.20 -10.57
N ARG A 102 6.80 3.76 -9.36
CA ARG A 102 6.78 5.22 -9.17
C ARG A 102 7.42 5.64 -7.85
N ALA A 103 8.17 6.74 -7.89
CA ALA A 103 8.61 7.41 -6.68
C ALA A 103 7.57 8.47 -6.27
N PHE A 104 7.31 8.57 -4.97
CA PHE A 104 6.42 9.53 -4.33
C PHE A 104 7.24 10.39 -3.38
N SER A 105 6.90 11.67 -3.24
CA SER A 105 7.61 12.60 -2.37
C SER A 105 6.77 12.99 -1.17
N ASP A 106 7.38 13.00 0.01
CA ASP A 106 6.75 13.43 1.25
C ASP A 106 6.33 14.91 1.21
N GLY A 107 7.06 15.75 0.47
CA GLY A 107 6.73 17.17 0.31
C GLY A 107 5.35 17.43 -0.30
N ILE A 108 4.83 16.49 -1.09
CA ILE A 108 3.46 16.56 -1.63
C ILE A 108 2.43 16.28 -0.54
N SER A 109 2.77 15.42 0.45
CA SER A 109 1.89 15.04 1.56
C SER A 109 1.89 15.97 2.75
N ARG A 110 2.97 16.72 3.00
CA ARG A 110 3.07 17.62 4.16
C ARG A 110 2.16 18.86 4.08
N ASN A 111 1.64 19.18 2.89
CA ASN A 111 0.87 20.40 2.63
C ASN A 111 -0.62 20.15 2.28
N GLN A 112 -1.09 18.90 2.36
CA GLN A 112 -2.51 18.58 2.13
C GLN A 112 -3.19 18.29 3.47
N ASP A 113 -4.26 19.03 3.74
CA ASP A 113 -5.03 18.90 4.97
C ASP A 113 -5.68 17.51 5.03
N ASN A 114 -5.53 16.79 6.15
CA ASN A 114 -5.89 15.37 6.36
C ASN A 114 -7.40 15.06 6.25
N ARG A 115 -8.19 15.96 5.67
CA ARG A 115 -9.66 15.99 5.73
C ARG A 115 -10.37 15.93 4.39
N ASP A 116 -9.65 15.93 3.26
CA ASP A 116 -10.29 16.12 1.94
C ASP A 116 -10.05 15.01 0.90
N GLU A 117 -11.05 14.84 0.02
CA GLU A 117 -11.15 13.82 -1.03
C GLU A 117 -10.05 13.95 -2.11
N THR A 118 -9.31 15.06 -2.10
CA THR A 118 -8.15 15.35 -2.96
C THR A 118 -6.90 14.53 -2.60
N ASN A 119 -6.89 13.80 -1.48
CA ASN A 119 -5.77 12.97 -1.03
C ASN A 119 -5.36 11.85 -2.02
N PHE A 120 -6.30 11.31 -2.80
CA PHE A 120 -5.95 10.32 -3.85
C PHE A 120 -5.07 10.96 -4.96
N HIS A 121 -5.10 12.29 -5.13
CA HIS A 121 -4.21 12.97 -6.07
C HIS A 121 -2.74 12.93 -5.63
N MET A 122 -2.40 12.75 -4.36
CA MET A 122 -0.99 12.71 -3.93
C MET A 122 -0.23 11.50 -4.46
N LEU A 123 -0.89 10.34 -4.49
CA LEU A 123 -0.42 9.13 -5.17
C LEU A 123 -0.48 9.26 -6.72
N ASN A 124 -0.93 10.40 -7.24
CA ASN A 124 -1.01 10.68 -8.68
C ASN A 124 -0.15 11.87 -9.15
N VAL A 125 0.29 12.76 -8.26
CA VAL A 125 0.95 14.05 -8.59
C VAL A 125 2.51 13.98 -8.59
N ALA A 126 3.12 12.87 -8.19
CA ALA A 126 4.59 12.79 -8.08
C ALA A 126 5.35 12.73 -9.43
N ALA A 127 6.37 13.60 -9.61
CA ALA A 127 7.54 13.64 -10.52
C ALA A 127 7.47 13.01 -11.95
N PRO A 128 8.17 13.57 -12.97
CA PRO A 128 7.92 13.25 -14.38
C PRO A 128 8.11 11.75 -14.67
N LYS A 129 7.04 11.18 -15.23
CA LYS A 129 6.87 9.76 -15.55
C LYS A 129 8.01 9.21 -16.40
N GLY A 130 8.45 7.98 -16.11
CA GLY A 130 9.07 7.12 -17.13
C GLY A 130 8.10 6.97 -18.31
N ARG A 131 8.61 7.15 -19.54
CA ARG A 131 7.84 7.28 -20.80
C ARG A 131 6.54 6.46 -20.87
N GLY A 132 5.41 7.13 -21.13
CA GLY A 132 4.37 6.66 -22.05
C GLY A 132 3.02 6.23 -21.49
N ASP A 133 2.88 5.93 -20.19
CA ASP A 133 1.59 5.53 -19.63
C ASP A 133 0.95 6.65 -18.79
N SER A 134 -0.15 7.22 -19.30
CA SER A 134 -0.87 8.33 -18.65
C SER A 134 -1.72 7.89 -17.46
N ARG A 135 -1.89 6.57 -17.25
CA ARG A 135 -2.71 5.99 -16.20
C ARG A 135 -2.23 6.34 -14.78
N LYS A 136 -3.18 6.26 -13.85
CA LYS A 136 -3.01 6.50 -12.41
C LYS A 136 -2.68 5.19 -11.69
N LEU A 137 -2.09 5.24 -10.49
CA LEU A 137 -1.81 4.04 -9.68
C LEU A 137 -3.05 3.15 -9.53
N GLU A 138 -4.22 3.77 -9.30
CA GLU A 138 -5.52 3.07 -9.21
C GLU A 138 -5.80 2.15 -10.41
N ASP A 139 -5.47 2.59 -11.62
CA ASP A 139 -5.72 1.81 -12.83
C ASP A 139 -4.85 0.55 -12.85
N PHE A 140 -3.59 0.67 -12.40
CA PHE A 140 -2.67 -0.46 -12.29
C PHE A 140 -3.09 -1.43 -11.18
N LEU A 141 -3.51 -0.92 -10.02
CA LEU A 141 -4.05 -1.77 -8.95
C LEU A 141 -5.30 -2.52 -9.43
N LYS A 142 -6.24 -1.81 -10.07
CA LYS A 142 -7.45 -2.42 -10.63
C LYS A 142 -7.12 -3.52 -11.65
N ASP A 143 -6.21 -3.26 -12.57
CA ASP A 143 -5.91 -4.17 -13.66
C ASP A 143 -5.08 -5.38 -13.20
N TYR A 144 -4.01 -5.16 -12.44
CA TYR A 144 -3.03 -6.20 -12.15
C TYR A 144 -3.25 -6.87 -10.80
N VAL A 145 -3.75 -6.13 -9.79
CA VAL A 145 -3.99 -6.68 -8.45
C VAL A 145 -5.41 -7.22 -8.36
N ILE A 146 -6.43 -6.42 -8.64
CA ILE A 146 -7.83 -6.83 -8.44
C ILE A 146 -8.31 -7.77 -9.54
N ARG A 147 -7.97 -7.48 -10.80
CA ARG A 147 -8.37 -8.29 -11.95
C ARG A 147 -7.35 -9.36 -12.33
N ALA A 148 -6.19 -9.38 -11.66
CA ALA A 148 -5.11 -10.33 -11.92
C ALA A 148 -4.77 -10.45 -13.42
N LYS A 149 -4.78 -9.34 -14.15
CA LYS A 149 -4.29 -9.32 -15.53
C LYS A 149 -2.79 -9.63 -15.54
N ALA A 150 -2.34 -10.28 -16.62
CA ALA A 150 -0.92 -10.40 -16.89
C ALA A 150 -0.38 -9.08 -17.47
N ALA A 151 0.69 -8.57 -16.90
CA ALA A 151 1.51 -7.50 -17.42
C ALA A 151 2.33 -8.02 -18.60
N LYS A 152 2.69 -7.08 -19.48
CA LYS A 152 3.50 -7.42 -20.65
C LYS A 152 4.96 -7.60 -20.24
N LYS A 153 5.45 -8.84 -20.26
CA LYS A 153 6.88 -9.14 -20.11
C LYS A 153 7.68 -8.54 -21.27
N ASP A 154 8.82 -7.93 -20.94
CA ASP A 154 9.81 -7.46 -21.92
C ASP A 154 10.99 -8.41 -21.95
N ASN A 155 11.02 -9.29 -22.95
CA ASN A 155 12.07 -10.32 -23.09
C ASN A 155 13.47 -9.74 -23.33
N LYS A 156 13.61 -8.43 -23.54
CA LYS A 156 14.91 -7.74 -23.63
C LYS A 156 15.42 -7.28 -22.27
N LYS A 157 14.60 -7.35 -21.23
CA LYS A 157 14.98 -7.03 -19.85
C LYS A 157 15.26 -8.33 -19.11
N SER A 158 16.41 -8.38 -18.47
CA SER A 158 16.81 -9.49 -17.63
C SER A 158 17.66 -8.98 -16.47
N TYR A 159 17.66 -9.75 -15.40
CA TYR A 159 18.54 -9.57 -14.26
C TYR A 159 19.23 -10.89 -13.99
N THR A 160 20.54 -10.84 -13.73
CA THR A 160 21.35 -11.96 -13.30
C THR A 160 21.93 -11.60 -11.94
N PRO A 161 21.74 -12.44 -10.90
CA PRO A 161 22.34 -12.21 -9.58
C PRO A 161 23.84 -11.93 -9.66
N GLY A 162 24.30 -10.90 -8.93
CA GLY A 162 25.71 -10.48 -8.92
C GLY A 162 26.15 -9.65 -10.14
N GLN A 163 25.25 -9.31 -11.07
CA GLN A 163 25.58 -8.51 -12.24
C GLN A 163 24.68 -7.28 -12.35
N VAL A 164 25.28 -6.14 -12.72
CA VAL A 164 24.53 -4.93 -13.06
C VAL A 164 23.85 -5.13 -14.42
N PRO A 165 22.51 -4.98 -14.53
CA PRO A 165 21.83 -5.07 -15.81
C PRO A 165 22.34 -4.05 -16.83
N SER A 166 22.29 -4.42 -18.11
CA SER A 166 22.81 -3.60 -19.22
C SER A 166 21.79 -3.35 -20.34
N TYR A 167 20.53 -3.72 -20.13
CA TYR A 167 19.47 -3.50 -21.11
C TYR A 167 19.12 -2.01 -21.25
N LYS A 168 18.55 -1.65 -22.40
CA LYS A 168 18.16 -0.25 -22.71
C LYS A 168 17.16 0.28 -21.68
N GLY A 169 17.50 1.39 -21.02
CA GLY A 169 16.67 2.06 -20.02
C GLY A 169 17.00 1.68 -18.57
N TRP A 170 17.91 0.73 -18.34
CA TRP A 170 18.42 0.41 -17.00
C TRP A 170 19.05 1.63 -16.31
N ASP A 171 19.83 2.42 -17.06
CA ASP A 171 20.44 3.69 -16.62
C ASP A 171 19.44 4.72 -16.08
N LYS A 172 18.14 4.49 -16.27
CA LYS A 172 17.02 5.32 -15.82
C LYS A 172 16.11 4.58 -14.84
N GLY A 173 16.52 3.42 -14.36
CA GLY A 173 15.73 2.54 -13.49
C GLY A 173 14.40 2.10 -14.13
N GLN A 174 14.38 1.83 -15.44
CA GLN A 174 13.18 1.35 -16.15
C GLN A 174 13.06 -0.16 -16.05
N ILE A 175 12.35 -0.63 -15.03
CA ILE A 175 12.21 -2.06 -14.71
C ILE A 175 10.83 -2.65 -15.03
N GLU A 176 9.87 -1.84 -15.51
CA GLU A 176 8.56 -2.36 -15.92
C GLU A 176 8.72 -3.40 -17.06
N GLY A 177 8.01 -4.52 -16.97
CA GLY A 177 8.13 -5.67 -17.86
C GLY A 177 9.26 -6.65 -17.50
N LEU A 178 10.11 -6.33 -16.51
CA LEU A 178 11.05 -7.28 -15.93
C LEU A 178 10.30 -8.22 -14.98
N GLU A 179 10.69 -9.50 -14.97
CA GLU A 179 10.26 -10.44 -13.92
C GLU A 179 10.97 -10.05 -12.61
N LEU A 180 10.21 -9.83 -11.54
CA LEU A 180 10.73 -9.43 -10.25
C LEU A 180 11.75 -10.48 -9.77
N PRO A 181 13.03 -10.10 -9.63
CA PRO A 181 14.03 -10.99 -9.06
C PRO A 181 13.63 -11.35 -7.63
N ASP A 182 13.91 -12.58 -7.24
CA ASP A 182 13.76 -12.93 -5.83
C ASP A 182 14.87 -12.27 -5.02
N PHE A 183 14.55 -11.88 -3.80
CA PHE A 183 15.50 -11.29 -2.87
C PHE A 183 15.06 -11.51 -1.43
N ASP A 184 16.06 -11.58 -0.54
CA ASP A 184 15.89 -11.88 0.87
C ASP A 184 15.33 -10.67 1.63
N LEU A 185 14.49 -10.98 2.61
CA LEU A 185 13.82 -10.05 3.50
C LEU A 185 13.72 -10.65 4.90
N VAL A 186 13.48 -9.79 5.88
CA VAL A 186 13.31 -10.16 7.28
C VAL A 186 11.97 -9.64 7.77
N ALA A 187 11.15 -10.51 8.36
CA ALA A 187 9.89 -10.13 9.01
C ALA A 187 10.16 -9.42 10.34
N GLN A 188 9.13 -8.79 10.92
CA GLN A 188 9.26 -8.08 12.20
C GLN A 188 9.65 -8.97 13.38
N ASP A 189 9.32 -10.26 13.32
CA ASP A 189 9.71 -11.24 14.33
C ASP A 189 11.13 -11.80 14.11
N GLY A 190 11.86 -11.29 13.12
CA GLY A 190 13.21 -11.74 12.76
C GLY A 190 13.24 -12.93 11.80
N THR A 191 12.08 -13.45 11.38
CA THR A 191 12.03 -14.58 10.43
C THR A 191 12.53 -14.16 9.06
N GLU A 192 13.48 -14.93 8.51
CA GLU A 192 13.95 -14.78 7.13
C GLU A 192 12.89 -15.27 6.14
N THR A 193 12.72 -14.55 5.03
CA THR A 193 11.80 -14.90 3.94
C THR A 193 12.28 -14.27 2.63
N THR A 194 11.60 -14.55 1.51
CA THR A 194 11.87 -13.89 0.23
C THR A 194 10.66 -13.16 -0.32
N ILE A 195 10.87 -12.21 -1.22
CA ILE A 195 9.76 -11.51 -1.85
C ILE A 195 8.84 -12.45 -2.64
N LYS A 196 9.37 -13.53 -3.24
CA LYS A 196 8.53 -14.52 -3.93
C LYS A 196 7.67 -15.34 -2.97
N GLU A 197 8.20 -15.70 -1.80
CA GLU A 197 7.42 -16.36 -0.75
C GLU A 197 6.29 -15.47 -0.23
N ILE A 198 6.59 -14.20 0.04
CA ILE A 198 5.60 -13.20 0.50
C ILE A 198 4.47 -13.02 -0.52
N LEU A 199 4.81 -12.95 -1.82
CA LEU A 199 3.81 -12.82 -2.88
C LEU A 199 3.04 -14.13 -3.08
N GLY A 200 3.69 -15.29 -2.94
CA GLY A 200 3.06 -16.61 -3.05
C GLY A 200 2.35 -16.84 -4.40
N GLY A 201 2.84 -16.22 -5.48
CA GLY A 201 2.21 -16.25 -6.80
C GLY A 201 0.97 -15.33 -6.95
N ASN A 202 0.65 -14.53 -5.94
CA ASN A 202 -0.41 -13.51 -6.02
C ASN A 202 0.15 -12.18 -6.53
N PRO A 203 -0.65 -11.38 -7.27
CA PRO A 203 -0.26 -10.02 -7.58
C PRO A 203 -0.20 -9.17 -6.30
N GLY A 204 0.68 -8.17 -6.28
CA GLY A 204 0.94 -7.38 -5.09
C GLY A 204 1.23 -5.92 -5.38
N TYR A 205 0.94 -5.07 -4.39
CA TYR A 205 1.45 -3.71 -4.33
C TYR A 205 2.52 -3.64 -3.24
N ILE A 206 3.74 -3.32 -3.66
CA ILE A 206 4.93 -3.22 -2.81
C ILE A 206 5.31 -1.75 -2.70
N VAL A 207 5.61 -1.31 -1.48
CA VAL A 207 6.06 0.04 -1.16
C VAL A 207 7.40 -0.04 -0.45
N PHE A 208 8.41 0.63 -0.97
CA PHE A 208 9.71 0.77 -0.34
C PHE A 208 9.78 2.10 0.38
N THR A 209 10.29 2.09 1.61
CA THR A 209 10.43 3.27 2.47
C THR A 209 11.59 3.11 3.45
N GLN A 210 11.80 4.13 4.28
CA GLN A 210 12.71 4.12 5.42
C GLN A 210 11.95 4.54 6.67
N ILE A 211 12.36 3.99 7.81
CA ILE A 211 11.85 4.34 9.13
C ILE A 211 13.04 4.84 9.94
N SER A 212 12.89 5.96 10.66
CA SER A 212 13.97 6.47 11.52
C SER A 212 14.35 5.46 12.59
N GLU A 213 15.61 5.50 13.05
CA GLU A 213 16.14 4.59 14.06
C GLU A 213 15.33 4.60 15.38
N ASP A 214 14.74 5.74 15.73
CA ASP A 214 13.88 5.87 16.92
C ASP A 214 12.46 5.33 16.73
N GLY A 215 12.10 4.85 15.52
CA GLY A 215 10.79 4.32 15.17
C GLY A 215 9.68 5.37 15.05
N LYS A 216 9.97 6.65 15.29
CA LYS A 216 8.95 7.71 15.40
C LYS A 216 8.68 8.43 14.09
N THR A 217 9.68 8.53 13.22
CA THR A 217 9.55 9.22 11.94
C THR A 217 9.42 8.19 10.84
N VAL A 218 8.21 8.09 10.31
CA VAL A 218 7.89 7.33 9.11
C VAL A 218 7.50 8.28 7.98
N SER A 219 7.59 7.82 6.73
CA SER A 219 7.04 8.60 5.63
C SER A 219 5.55 8.88 5.89
N PRO A 220 5.11 10.15 5.89
CA PRO A 220 3.70 10.49 6.01
C PRO A 220 2.83 9.79 4.96
N LEU A 221 3.42 9.38 3.84
CA LEU A 221 2.71 8.66 2.79
C LEU A 221 2.25 7.26 3.24
N LEU A 222 2.87 6.61 4.24
CA LEU A 222 2.38 5.34 4.79
C LEU A 222 1.02 5.53 5.46
N TRP A 223 0.88 6.57 6.28
CA TRP A 223 -0.41 6.96 6.87
C TRP A 223 -1.45 7.22 5.79
N HIS A 224 -1.06 7.91 4.70
CA HIS A 224 -1.94 8.13 3.57
C HIS A 224 -2.35 6.84 2.87
N ILE A 225 -1.45 5.87 2.66
CA ILE A 225 -1.84 4.58 2.06
C ILE A 225 -2.86 3.88 2.95
N GLU A 226 -2.59 3.78 4.25
CA GLU A 226 -3.50 3.17 5.23
C GLU A 226 -4.89 3.84 5.18
N HIS A 227 -4.94 5.17 5.20
CA HIS A 227 -6.21 5.89 5.32
C HIS A 227 -6.94 6.05 3.99
N ILE A 228 -6.23 6.22 2.87
CA ILE A 228 -6.83 6.43 1.55
C ILE A 228 -7.23 5.12 0.90
N LEU A 229 -6.42 4.06 1.02
CA LEU A 229 -6.74 2.77 0.40
C LEU A 229 -7.69 1.95 1.26
N TYR A 230 -7.53 1.96 2.59
CA TYR A 230 -8.25 1.03 3.46
C TYR A 230 -9.33 1.70 4.31
N ASN A 231 -9.13 2.96 4.71
CA ASN A 231 -10.14 3.73 5.43
C ASN A 231 -10.86 4.77 4.56
N TYR A 232 -11.02 4.47 3.26
CA TYR A 232 -11.58 5.38 2.26
C TYR A 232 -13.03 5.81 2.59
N PHE A 233 -13.26 7.13 2.55
CA PHE A 233 -14.60 7.70 2.51
C PHE A 233 -15.00 7.93 1.04
N PRO A 234 -16.15 7.40 0.57
CA PRO A 234 -16.50 7.47 -0.84
C PRO A 234 -16.70 8.94 -1.29
N PRO A 235 -16.33 9.28 -2.54
CA PRO A 235 -16.58 10.60 -3.06
C PRO A 235 -18.09 10.74 -3.24
N ARG A 236 -18.62 11.91 -2.85
CA ARG A 236 -20.04 12.23 -3.08
C ARG A 236 -20.33 12.11 -4.59
N ARG A 237 -21.38 11.36 -4.93
CA ARG A 237 -21.92 11.31 -6.30
C ARG A 237 -22.40 12.69 -6.72
#